data_AF-A0A8J4RI63-F1
#
_entry.id   AF-A0A8J4RI63-F1
#
_cell.length_a   1.000
_cell.length_b   1.000
_cell.length_c   1.000
_cell.angle_alpha   90.00
_cell.angle_beta   90.00
_cell.angle_gamma   90.00
#
_symmetry.space_group_name_H-M   'P 1'
#
loop_
_entity.id
_entity.type
_entity.pdbx_description
1 polymer ?
#
loop_
_entity_poly.entity_id
_entity_poly.type
_entity_poly.pdbx_seq_one_letter_code
_entity_poly.pdbx_strand_id
1 'polypeptide(L)'
;MLLASRSSSFYPIQSFMNRYDVALDTNTRGPSRLLGFAKKCKKLGLFLHVSTAYVNGERQGLIMEKPFHMGQTIVEESVTSETQPVSIPMLDIIAEIELASDLKLSVYENEVSQKMKELGMQRAKIFGWQNTYVFTKAMGEMLINSMRGDVPVVTIRPSVIESSIKEPFPGWIQGNRMVDPLILSYGKGQLPGFLGDPKAIIDVVPLDMVVNASIAAIAKHGIAAKPELNVYHVGSSSVNPLLFHDLFKFSCDHFTCSPLMDSKGKNICVDGMKFFSSMDNFSSYISDEIAERSGLMDTTITDSKLRGKLAIKCKKIVEHAVHLAKIYEPYMFDRGRFDNRNTQKLMEGMSLEEMTDFGYNVGSINWENYILNVHIPGFRREDYEVCDTCIINLKVILRFLYK
;
A
#
# COMPACT_ATOMS: atom_id res chain seq x y z
N MET A 1 -19.50 21.35 -6.88
CA MET A 1 -18.65 21.08 -5.69
C MET A 1 -18.17 19.64 -5.78
N LEU A 2 -16.88 19.39 -5.55
CA LEU A 2 -16.29 18.06 -5.51
C LEU A 2 -15.91 17.75 -4.07
N LEU A 3 -16.26 16.55 -3.58
CA LEU A 3 -15.86 16.07 -2.28
C LEU A 3 -14.97 14.84 -2.48
N ALA A 4 -13.71 14.96 -2.06
CA ALA A 4 -12.77 13.84 -2.01
C ALA A 4 -12.69 13.35 -0.55
N SER A 5 -12.94 12.06 -0.33
CA SER A 5 -12.70 11.43 0.96
C SER A 5 -11.35 10.70 0.94
N ARG A 6 -10.46 11.08 1.88
CA ARG A 6 -9.19 10.38 2.16
C ARG A 6 -9.22 9.93 3.61
N SER A 7 -8.84 8.67 3.85
CA SER A 7 -8.77 8.11 5.20
C SER A 7 -7.35 7.62 5.53
N SER A 8 -6.83 8.09 6.68
CA SER A 8 -5.53 7.83 7.35
C SER A 8 -4.23 8.42 6.76
N SER A 9 -3.35 8.82 7.69
CA SER A 9 -1.99 9.34 7.52
C SER A 9 -1.02 8.23 7.12
N PHE A 10 -0.17 8.47 6.12
CA PHE A 10 0.74 7.48 5.55
C PHE A 10 1.99 7.28 6.43
N TYR A 11 1.91 6.41 7.43
CA TYR A 11 3.06 5.72 8.02
C TYR A 11 2.89 4.20 7.78
N PRO A 12 3.66 3.57 6.88
CA PRO A 12 3.29 2.29 6.23
C PRO A 12 3.24 1.11 7.18
N ILE A 13 4.25 0.97 8.04
CA ILE A 13 4.36 -0.15 8.99
C ILE A 13 3.30 -0.02 10.09
N GLN A 14 2.92 1.20 10.45
CA GLN A 14 1.91 1.44 11.47
C GLN A 14 0.50 1.20 10.94
N SER A 15 0.26 1.37 9.63
CA SER A 15 -1.06 1.22 9.01
C SER A 15 -1.59 -0.22 9.03
N PHE A 16 -0.72 -1.21 8.78
CA PHE A 16 -1.11 -2.63 8.77
C PHE A 16 -1.56 -3.14 10.14
N MET A 17 -1.05 -2.53 11.21
CA MET A 17 -1.33 -2.88 12.61
C MET A 17 -2.06 -1.74 13.32
N ASN A 18 -2.94 -1.04 12.60
CA ASN A 18 -3.81 -0.04 13.19
C ASN A 18 -4.81 -0.70 14.14
N ARG A 19 -5.14 0.01 15.22
CA ARG A 19 -6.24 -0.39 16.11
C ARG A 19 -7.54 -0.49 15.31
N TYR A 20 -8.29 -1.57 15.50
CA TYR A 20 -9.51 -1.81 14.75
C TYR A 20 -10.56 -0.71 14.92
N ASP A 21 -10.76 -0.20 16.14
CA ASP A 21 -11.71 0.89 16.40
C ASP A 21 -11.37 2.18 15.62
N VAL A 22 -10.09 2.54 15.57
CA VAL A 22 -9.60 3.70 14.80
C VAL A 22 -9.75 3.46 13.30
N ALA A 23 -9.42 2.25 12.82
CA ALA A 23 -9.52 1.88 11.42
C ALA A 23 -10.98 1.87 10.94
N LEU A 24 -11.91 1.32 11.73
CA LEU A 24 -13.35 1.37 11.47
C LEU A 24 -13.87 2.81 11.43
N ASP A 25 -13.51 3.66 12.40
CA ASP A 25 -13.97 5.04 12.39
C ASP A 25 -13.42 5.82 11.19
N THR A 26 -12.15 5.61 10.84
CA THR A 26 -11.46 6.36 9.78
C THR A 26 -11.81 5.87 8.38
N ASN A 27 -11.76 4.55 8.14
CA ASN A 27 -11.89 3.96 6.80
C ASN A 27 -13.31 3.50 6.48
N THR A 28 -14.11 3.16 7.48
CA THR A 28 -15.48 2.67 7.29
C THR A 28 -16.51 3.77 7.53
N ARG A 29 -16.54 4.35 8.74
CA ARG A 29 -17.54 5.36 9.14
C ARG A 29 -17.23 6.75 8.58
N GLY A 30 -15.95 7.11 8.45
CA GLY A 30 -15.52 8.40 7.92
C GLY A 30 -16.09 8.68 6.52
N PRO A 31 -15.88 7.79 5.53
CA PRO A 31 -16.42 7.97 4.19
C PRO A 31 -17.96 7.98 4.15
N SER A 32 -18.64 7.16 4.96
CA SER A 32 -20.11 7.15 5.00
C SER A 32 -20.69 8.45 5.57
N ARG A 33 -20.05 9.05 6.58
CA ARG A 33 -20.40 10.39 7.10
C ARG A 33 -20.19 11.46 6.02
N LEU A 34 -19.06 11.43 5.31
CA LEU A 34 -18.77 12.37 4.22
C LEU A 34 -19.75 12.23 3.07
N LEU A 35 -20.16 11.01 2.71
CA LEU A 35 -21.20 10.75 1.73
C LEU A 35 -22.56 11.28 2.20
N GLY A 36 -22.90 11.10 3.48
CA GLY A 36 -24.09 11.67 4.10
C GLY A 36 -24.12 13.20 4.01
N PHE A 37 -22.96 13.87 4.16
CA PHE A 37 -22.83 15.29 3.89
C PHE A 37 -22.99 15.61 2.39
N ALA A 38 -22.34 14.84 1.51
CA ALA A 38 -22.39 15.01 0.06
C ALA A 38 -23.84 14.95 -0.48
N LYS A 39 -24.68 14.06 0.06
CA LYS A 39 -26.12 13.96 -0.28
C LYS A 39 -26.91 15.25 0.00
N LYS A 40 -26.44 16.11 0.92
CA LYS A 40 -27.07 17.40 1.22
C LYS A 40 -26.61 18.51 0.26
N CYS A 41 -25.60 18.27 -0.55
CA CYS A 41 -25.01 19.26 -1.44
C CYS A 41 -25.75 19.30 -2.80
N LYS A 42 -26.64 20.29 -2.98
CA LYS A 42 -27.47 20.43 -4.19
C LYS A 42 -26.71 20.59 -5.52
N LYS A 43 -25.44 21.01 -5.46
CA LYS A 43 -24.56 21.24 -6.63
C LYS A 43 -23.34 20.29 -6.60
N LEU A 44 -23.48 19.13 -5.98
CA LEU A 44 -22.45 18.10 -6.02
C LEU A 44 -22.41 17.49 -7.42
N GLY A 45 -21.24 17.48 -8.06
CA GLY A 45 -21.07 16.80 -9.35
C GLY A 45 -20.65 15.34 -9.20
N LEU A 46 -19.84 15.05 -8.19
CA LEU A 46 -19.25 13.73 -7.97
C LEU A 46 -18.74 13.59 -6.53
N PHE A 47 -18.84 12.39 -5.98
CA PHE A 47 -18.12 11.96 -4.78
C PHE A 47 -16.96 11.03 -5.17
N LEU A 48 -15.72 11.46 -4.98
CA LEU A 48 -14.54 10.64 -5.25
C LEU A 48 -14.04 10.00 -3.94
N HIS A 49 -13.95 8.68 -3.95
CA HIS A 49 -13.43 7.88 -2.85
C HIS A 49 -12.09 7.26 -3.22
N VAL A 50 -11.05 7.51 -2.41
CA VAL A 50 -9.75 6.85 -2.57
C VAL A 50 -9.68 5.65 -1.62
N SER A 51 -9.71 4.48 -2.23
CA SER A 51 -9.54 3.18 -1.58
C SER A 51 -8.14 2.64 -1.84
N THR A 52 -7.99 1.34 -2.09
CA THR A 52 -6.75 0.66 -2.47
C THR A 52 -7.10 -0.54 -3.35
N ALA A 53 -6.22 -0.94 -4.27
CA ALA A 53 -6.40 -2.17 -5.05
C ALA A 53 -6.44 -3.42 -4.16
N TYR A 54 -5.75 -3.37 -3.02
CA TYR A 54 -5.62 -4.48 -2.07
C TYR A 54 -6.89 -4.81 -1.27
N VAL A 55 -7.99 -4.07 -1.47
CA VAL A 55 -9.31 -4.49 -0.96
C VAL A 55 -9.77 -5.81 -1.56
N ASN A 56 -9.10 -6.34 -2.59
CA ASN A 56 -9.36 -7.65 -3.14
C ASN A 56 -9.12 -8.80 -2.15
N GLY A 57 -8.42 -8.56 -1.04
CA GLY A 57 -8.09 -9.60 -0.08
C GLY A 57 -7.25 -10.70 -0.72
N GLU A 58 -7.51 -11.96 -0.35
CA GLU A 58 -6.73 -13.12 -0.79
C GLU A 58 -7.07 -13.61 -2.23
N ARG A 59 -7.88 -12.87 -2.99
CA ARG A 59 -8.23 -13.24 -4.39
C ARG A 59 -6.99 -13.40 -5.26
N GLN A 60 -6.97 -14.50 -6.02
CA GLN A 60 -5.88 -14.85 -6.93
C GLN A 60 -6.25 -14.58 -8.40
N GLY A 61 -5.22 -14.47 -9.25
CA GLY A 61 -5.40 -14.28 -10.70
C GLY A 61 -5.76 -12.84 -11.08
N LEU A 62 -6.51 -12.66 -12.18
CA LEU A 62 -6.89 -11.34 -12.67
C LEU A 62 -8.10 -10.78 -11.90
N ILE A 63 -7.87 -9.71 -11.15
CA ILE A 63 -8.84 -9.07 -10.27
C ILE A 63 -9.52 -7.92 -11.00
N MET A 64 -10.83 -8.04 -11.18
CA MET A 64 -11.64 -7.12 -11.96
C MET A 64 -12.02 -5.85 -11.19
N GLU A 65 -12.18 -4.74 -11.91
CA GLU A 65 -12.66 -3.44 -11.40
C GLU A 65 -14.18 -3.47 -11.07
N LYS A 66 -14.54 -4.24 -10.04
CA LYS A 66 -15.93 -4.40 -9.57
C LYS A 66 -16.17 -3.71 -8.21
N PRO A 67 -17.35 -3.09 -8.01
CA PRO A 67 -17.73 -2.56 -6.70
C PRO A 67 -17.98 -3.68 -5.69
N PHE A 68 -17.81 -3.39 -4.41
CA PHE A 68 -18.26 -4.27 -3.33
C PHE A 68 -19.74 -4.07 -3.03
N HIS A 69 -20.42 -5.18 -2.71
CA HIS A 69 -21.79 -5.16 -2.20
C HIS A 69 -21.81 -5.40 -0.69
N MET A 70 -22.85 -4.88 -0.03
CA MET A 70 -23.01 -5.04 1.41
C MET A 70 -23.08 -6.52 1.79
N GLY A 71 -22.32 -6.93 2.81
CA GLY A 71 -22.28 -8.32 3.29
C GLY A 71 -21.26 -9.22 2.59
N GLN A 72 -20.65 -8.76 1.48
CA GLN A 72 -19.72 -9.56 0.69
C GLN A 72 -18.44 -9.89 1.46
N THR A 73 -17.92 -11.10 1.25
CA THR A 73 -16.64 -11.55 1.82
C THR A 73 -15.75 -12.12 0.73
N ILE A 74 -14.46 -12.22 1.01
CA ILE A 74 -13.52 -12.86 0.07
C ILE A 74 -13.59 -14.38 0.18
N VAL A 75 -13.86 -14.91 1.38
CA VAL A 75 -13.99 -16.34 1.62
C VAL A 75 -15.10 -16.95 0.76
N GLU A 76 -16.26 -16.29 0.64
CA GLU A 76 -17.37 -16.75 -0.20
C GLU A 76 -16.95 -17.04 -1.64
N GLU A 77 -16.07 -16.21 -2.21
CA GLU A 77 -15.63 -16.32 -3.60
C GLU A 77 -14.53 -17.37 -3.81
N SER A 78 -13.84 -17.76 -2.74
CA SER A 78 -12.81 -18.81 -2.76
C SER A 78 -13.39 -20.23 -2.65
N VAL A 79 -14.67 -20.35 -2.28
CA VAL A 79 -15.39 -21.63 -2.23
C VAL A 79 -15.68 -22.08 -3.66
N THR A 80 -14.74 -22.82 -4.24
CA THR A 80 -15.00 -23.62 -5.43
C THR A 80 -16.06 -24.68 -5.14
N SER A 81 -16.88 -25.01 -6.14
CA SER A 81 -18.09 -25.84 -6.08
C SER A 81 -17.94 -27.28 -5.55
N GLU A 82 -16.78 -27.68 -5.02
CA GLU A 82 -16.46 -29.06 -4.63
C GLU A 82 -16.57 -29.32 -3.12
N THR A 83 -16.63 -28.28 -2.28
CA THR A 83 -16.91 -28.44 -0.83
C THR A 83 -17.76 -27.28 -0.33
N GLN A 84 -19.07 -27.50 -0.15
CA GLN A 84 -19.94 -26.52 0.51
C GLN A 84 -19.52 -26.37 1.99
N PRO A 85 -19.14 -25.17 2.46
CA PRO A 85 -18.99 -24.90 3.87
C PRO A 85 -20.35 -24.97 4.56
N VAL A 86 -20.37 -25.47 5.79
CA VAL A 86 -21.57 -25.57 6.64
C VAL A 86 -22.17 -24.19 6.96
N SER A 87 -21.39 -23.10 6.87
CA SER A 87 -21.86 -21.72 6.86
C SER A 87 -20.79 -20.78 6.28
N ILE A 88 -21.17 -19.94 5.31
CA ILE A 88 -20.30 -18.85 4.83
C ILE A 88 -20.54 -17.66 5.77
N PRO A 89 -19.49 -17.10 6.41
CA PRO A 89 -19.68 -15.96 7.30
C PRO A 89 -20.15 -14.76 6.47
N MET A 90 -21.32 -14.20 6.82
CA MET A 90 -21.79 -12.94 6.23
C MET A 90 -21.19 -11.77 7.01
N LEU A 91 -20.68 -10.76 6.31
CA LEU A 91 -20.09 -9.58 6.96
C LEU A 91 -21.16 -8.57 7.35
N ASP A 92 -21.50 -8.51 8.63
CA ASP A 92 -22.32 -7.43 9.18
C ASP A 92 -21.42 -6.31 9.74
N ILE A 93 -21.31 -5.22 8.98
CA ILE A 93 -20.48 -4.06 9.34
C ILE A 93 -20.96 -3.38 10.63
N ILE A 94 -22.27 -3.40 10.92
CA ILE A 94 -22.80 -2.81 12.16
C ILE A 94 -22.39 -3.67 13.35
N ALA A 95 -22.54 -4.98 13.24
CA ALA A 95 -22.08 -5.93 14.26
C ALA A 95 -20.56 -5.82 14.50
N GLU A 96 -19.74 -5.59 13.45
CA GLU A 96 -18.30 -5.34 13.61
C GLU A 96 -17.99 -4.06 14.42
N ILE A 97 -18.76 -3.00 14.20
CA ILE A 97 -18.61 -1.73 14.92
C ILE A 97 -19.01 -1.90 16.39
N GLU A 98 -20.12 -2.61 16.65
CA GLU A 98 -20.58 -2.92 18.00
C GLU A 98 -19.57 -3.81 18.73
N LEU A 99 -19.07 -4.87 18.09
CA LEU A 99 -18.02 -5.74 18.62
C LEU A 99 -16.78 -4.97 19.05
N ALA A 100 -16.30 -4.04 18.21
CA ALA A 100 -15.15 -3.20 18.54
C ALA A 100 -15.49 -2.24 19.71
N SER A 101 -16.70 -1.68 19.75
CA SER A 101 -17.13 -0.79 20.82
C SER A 101 -17.22 -1.53 22.17
N ASP A 102 -17.82 -2.71 22.20
CA ASP A 102 -18.00 -3.51 23.42
C ASP A 102 -16.67 -4.02 23.96
N LEU A 103 -15.75 -4.45 23.08
CA LEU A 103 -14.40 -4.81 23.49
C LEU A 103 -13.67 -3.61 24.12
N LYS A 104 -13.85 -2.41 23.56
CA LYS A 104 -13.22 -1.19 24.10
C LYS A 104 -13.70 -0.87 25.52
N LEU A 105 -14.97 -1.12 25.83
CA LEU A 105 -15.58 -0.87 27.13
C LEU A 105 -15.26 -1.95 28.18
N SER A 106 -14.95 -3.18 27.74
CA SER A 106 -14.70 -4.34 28.62
C SER A 106 -13.22 -4.56 28.97
N VAL A 107 -12.31 -3.75 28.44
CA VAL A 107 -10.86 -3.93 28.57
C VAL A 107 -10.24 -2.72 29.28
N TYR A 108 -9.23 -2.98 30.13
CA TYR A 108 -8.45 -1.91 30.76
C TYR A 108 -7.77 -1.01 29.73
N GLU A 109 -7.75 0.30 29.98
CA GLU A 109 -7.29 1.32 29.03
C GLU A 109 -5.87 1.05 28.48
N ASN A 110 -4.98 0.52 29.31
CA ASN A 110 -3.61 0.16 28.93
C ASN A 110 -3.51 -1.04 27.97
N GLU A 111 -4.54 -1.90 27.89
CA GLU A 111 -4.58 -3.08 27.02
C GLU A 111 -5.35 -2.84 25.72
N VAL A 112 -6.21 -1.81 25.66
CA VAL A 112 -7.11 -1.53 24.52
C VAL A 112 -6.35 -1.52 23.20
N SER A 113 -5.18 -0.87 23.15
CA SER A 113 -4.40 -0.74 21.91
C SER A 113 -3.99 -2.10 21.34
N GLN A 114 -3.50 -3.01 22.18
CA GLN A 114 -3.02 -4.31 21.75
C GLN A 114 -4.19 -5.23 21.35
N LYS A 115 -5.23 -5.31 22.19
CA LYS A 115 -6.41 -6.14 21.89
C LYS A 115 -7.15 -5.66 20.64
N MET A 116 -7.17 -4.35 20.36
CA MET A 116 -7.75 -3.82 19.12
C MET A 116 -6.97 -4.19 17.86
N LYS A 117 -5.65 -4.31 17.96
CA LYS A 117 -4.84 -4.78 16.83
C LYS A 117 -5.09 -6.27 16.57
N GLU A 118 -5.10 -7.06 17.63
CA GLU A 118 -5.38 -8.50 17.56
C GLU A 118 -6.78 -8.76 17.00
N LEU A 119 -7.80 -8.07 17.51
CA LEU A 119 -9.17 -8.18 17.02
C LEU A 119 -9.23 -7.85 15.53
N GLY A 120 -8.71 -6.70 15.10
CA GLY A 120 -8.77 -6.29 13.69
C GLY A 120 -8.12 -7.32 12.75
N MET A 121 -6.95 -7.85 13.12
CA MET A 121 -6.27 -8.88 12.34
C MET A 121 -7.06 -10.20 12.31
N GLN A 122 -7.64 -10.61 13.43
CA GLN A 122 -8.49 -11.80 13.49
C GLN A 122 -9.74 -11.65 12.62
N ARG A 123 -10.44 -10.51 12.70
CA ARG A 123 -11.64 -10.24 11.90
C ARG A 123 -11.30 -10.21 10.41
N ALA A 124 -10.24 -9.52 10.00
CA ALA A 124 -9.80 -9.49 8.61
C ALA A 124 -9.58 -10.91 8.05
N LYS A 125 -8.87 -11.76 8.79
CA LYS A 125 -8.60 -13.14 8.39
C LYS A 125 -9.88 -13.99 8.28
N ILE A 126 -10.83 -13.84 9.20
CA ILE A 126 -12.12 -14.57 9.17
C ILE A 126 -12.88 -14.33 7.87
N PHE A 127 -12.80 -13.11 7.32
CA PHE A 127 -13.52 -12.74 6.11
C PHE A 127 -12.66 -12.73 4.83
N GLY A 128 -11.39 -13.14 4.91
CA GLY A 128 -10.48 -13.36 3.77
C GLY A 128 -9.68 -12.13 3.32
N TRP A 129 -9.39 -11.21 4.24
CA TRP A 129 -8.52 -10.07 4.04
C TRP A 129 -7.21 -10.20 4.84
N GLN A 130 -6.09 -9.75 4.26
CA GLN A 130 -4.75 -9.93 4.85
C GLN A 130 -4.55 -9.15 6.16
N ASN A 131 -5.24 -8.01 6.32
CA ASN A 131 -5.11 -7.16 7.50
C ASN A 131 -6.29 -6.21 7.69
N THR A 132 -6.30 -5.58 8.88
CA THR A 132 -7.31 -4.61 9.32
C THR A 132 -7.48 -3.43 8.35
N TYR A 133 -6.40 -2.94 7.73
CA TYR A 133 -6.47 -1.76 6.85
C TYR A 133 -7.28 -2.05 5.58
N VAL A 134 -6.90 -3.11 4.84
CA VAL A 134 -7.61 -3.45 3.59
C VAL A 134 -9.04 -3.91 3.86
N PHE A 135 -9.25 -4.58 5.00
CA PHE A 135 -10.58 -5.01 5.43
C PHE A 135 -11.52 -3.82 5.72
N THR A 136 -11.05 -2.83 6.49
CA THR A 136 -11.84 -1.63 6.81
C THR A 136 -12.05 -0.72 5.59
N LYS A 137 -11.10 -0.67 4.65
CA LYS A 137 -11.31 -0.02 3.35
C LYS A 137 -12.42 -0.69 2.53
N ALA A 138 -12.44 -2.03 2.48
CA ALA A 138 -13.50 -2.78 1.79
C ALA A 138 -14.88 -2.50 2.42
N MET A 139 -14.97 -2.49 3.76
CA MET A 139 -16.20 -2.10 4.47
C MET A 139 -16.63 -0.66 4.15
N GLY A 140 -15.69 0.28 4.04
CA GLY A 140 -15.96 1.64 3.60
C GLY A 140 -16.58 1.69 2.20
N GLU A 141 -16.04 0.92 1.25
CA GLU A 141 -16.61 0.82 -0.10
C GLU A 141 -18.03 0.25 -0.10
N MET A 142 -18.30 -0.78 0.71
CA MET A 142 -19.63 -1.39 0.85
C MET A 142 -20.68 -0.39 1.37
N LEU A 143 -20.31 0.39 2.40
CA LEU A 143 -21.18 1.45 2.92
C LEU A 143 -21.41 2.56 1.89
N ILE A 144 -20.38 2.96 1.14
CA ILE A 144 -20.54 3.96 0.08
C ILE A 144 -21.51 3.44 -0.99
N ASN A 145 -21.29 2.22 -1.50
CA ASN A 145 -22.11 1.66 -2.57
C ASN A 145 -23.59 1.53 -2.14
N SER A 146 -23.84 1.07 -0.92
CA SER A 146 -25.19 0.92 -0.37
C SER A 146 -25.88 2.25 -0.06
N MET A 147 -25.16 3.27 0.43
CA MET A 147 -25.77 4.51 0.93
C MET A 147 -25.85 5.65 -0.10
N ARG A 148 -25.11 5.57 -1.22
CA ARG A 148 -24.96 6.68 -2.17
C ARG A 148 -26.27 7.20 -2.75
N GLY A 149 -27.28 6.35 -2.92
CA GLY A 149 -28.51 6.71 -3.66
C GLY A 149 -28.15 7.19 -5.06
N ASP A 150 -28.60 8.39 -5.42
CA ASP A 150 -28.32 9.00 -6.73
C ASP A 150 -27.01 9.78 -6.80
N VAL A 151 -26.20 9.81 -5.73
CA VAL A 151 -24.89 10.48 -5.77
C VAL A 151 -23.95 9.72 -6.71
N PRO A 152 -23.41 10.38 -7.76
CA PRO A 152 -22.37 9.80 -8.60
C PRO A 152 -21.13 9.49 -7.75
N VAL A 153 -20.59 8.28 -7.87
CA VAL A 153 -19.40 7.85 -7.12
C VAL A 153 -18.32 7.36 -8.07
N VAL A 154 -17.09 7.81 -7.83
CA VAL A 154 -15.89 7.22 -8.39
C VAL A 154 -15.04 6.66 -7.25
N THR A 155 -14.70 5.38 -7.33
CA THR A 155 -13.76 4.73 -6.43
C THR A 155 -12.43 4.54 -7.16
N ILE A 156 -11.39 5.23 -6.70
CA ILE A 156 -10.01 5.04 -7.15
C ILE A 156 -9.33 4.05 -6.21
N ARG A 157 -8.80 2.96 -6.78
CA ARG A 157 -8.08 1.89 -6.09
C ARG A 157 -6.64 1.86 -6.57
N PRO A 158 -5.75 2.69 -6.00
CA PRO A 158 -4.34 2.63 -6.33
C PRO A 158 -3.71 1.35 -5.78
N SER A 159 -2.71 0.81 -6.49
CA SER A 159 -1.78 -0.18 -5.94
C SER A 159 -0.77 0.52 -5.00
N VAL A 160 0.43 -0.05 -4.80
CA VAL A 160 1.43 0.55 -3.92
C VAL A 160 1.92 1.86 -4.52
N ILE A 161 1.54 2.97 -3.89
CA ILE A 161 1.94 4.29 -4.36
C ILE A 161 3.38 4.55 -3.95
N GLU A 162 4.23 4.79 -4.96
CA GLU A 162 5.60 5.23 -4.79
C GLU A 162 5.81 6.64 -5.36
N SER A 163 7.05 7.12 -5.31
CA SER A 163 7.40 8.51 -5.64
C SER A 163 6.91 8.96 -7.02
N SER A 164 6.71 10.25 -7.21
CA SER A 164 6.35 10.78 -8.54
C SER A 164 7.45 10.56 -9.57
N ILE A 165 7.04 10.34 -10.81
CA ILE A 165 7.97 10.26 -11.95
C ILE A 165 8.25 11.65 -12.53
N LYS A 166 7.28 12.56 -12.48
CA LYS A 166 7.30 13.89 -13.09
C LYS A 166 6.87 14.99 -12.11
N GLU A 167 5.69 14.87 -11.47
CA GLU A 167 5.09 15.97 -10.70
C GLU A 167 4.88 15.64 -9.21
N PRO A 168 5.18 16.56 -8.27
CA PRO A 168 5.67 17.93 -8.46
C PRO A 168 7.13 18.01 -8.94
N PHE A 169 7.91 16.95 -8.73
CA PHE A 169 9.22 16.72 -9.33
C PHE A 169 9.59 15.23 -9.21
N PRO A 170 10.55 14.71 -10.00
CA PRO A 170 10.94 13.31 -9.94
C PRO A 170 11.47 12.91 -8.55
N GLY A 171 10.97 11.80 -8.01
CA GLY A 171 11.38 11.26 -6.72
C GLY A 171 10.68 11.90 -5.51
N TRP A 172 9.70 12.79 -5.72
CA TRP A 172 8.95 13.35 -4.61
C TRP A 172 8.05 12.30 -3.96
N ILE A 173 8.21 12.15 -2.64
CA ILE A 173 7.38 11.29 -1.81
C ILE A 173 7.43 11.82 -0.38
N GLN A 174 6.28 11.83 0.30
CA GLN A 174 6.25 12.24 1.70
C GLN A 174 6.46 11.02 2.58
N GLY A 175 7.62 10.92 3.22
CA GLY A 175 8.00 9.83 4.12
C GLY A 175 8.16 8.48 3.41
N ASN A 176 8.68 7.50 4.14
CA ASN A 176 8.87 6.14 3.63
C ASN A 176 7.50 5.48 3.38
N ARG A 177 7.35 4.79 2.26
CA ARG A 177 6.17 4.03 1.82
C ARG A 177 6.36 2.54 1.99
N MET A 178 5.57 1.72 1.29
CA MET A 178 5.46 0.29 1.60
C MET A 178 6.74 -0.44 1.21
N VAL A 179 7.38 -0.10 0.08
CA VAL A 179 8.59 -0.80 -0.36
C VAL A 179 9.86 -0.22 0.29
N ASP A 180 9.87 1.09 0.61
CA ASP A 180 11.04 1.81 1.12
C ASP A 180 11.74 1.17 2.33
N PRO A 181 11.04 0.67 3.39
CA PRO A 181 11.69 0.01 4.50
C PRO A 181 12.51 -1.21 4.09
N LEU A 182 12.07 -1.94 3.06
CA LEU A 182 12.81 -3.10 2.55
C LEU A 182 14.06 -2.63 1.79
N ILE A 183 13.92 -1.65 0.89
CA ILE A 183 15.05 -1.08 0.13
C ILE A 183 16.09 -0.46 1.08
N LEU A 184 15.66 0.30 2.09
CA LEU A 184 16.55 0.92 3.06
C LEU A 184 17.24 -0.10 3.96
N SER A 185 16.53 -1.14 4.40
CA SER A 185 17.14 -2.22 5.20
C SER A 185 18.15 -3.00 4.37
N TYR A 186 17.86 -3.22 3.09
CA TYR A 186 18.78 -3.81 2.14
C TYR A 186 20.03 -2.95 1.94
N GLY A 187 19.88 -1.66 1.62
CA GLY A 187 20.99 -0.72 1.43
C GLY A 187 21.86 -0.54 2.68
N LYS A 188 21.30 -0.75 3.87
CA LYS A 188 22.03 -0.76 5.15
C LYS A 188 22.76 -2.07 5.44
N GLY A 189 22.71 -3.05 4.54
CA GLY A 189 23.25 -4.40 4.74
C GLY A 189 22.54 -5.19 5.84
N GLN A 190 21.34 -4.77 6.24
CA GLN A 190 20.55 -5.39 7.32
C GLN A 190 19.57 -6.44 6.80
N LEU A 191 19.40 -6.52 5.48
CA LEU A 191 18.49 -7.43 4.81
C LEU A 191 19.17 -8.13 3.61
N PRO A 192 20.21 -8.96 3.82
CA PRO A 192 20.94 -9.64 2.74
C PRO A 192 20.12 -10.73 2.03
N GLY A 193 18.97 -11.11 2.59
CA GLY A 193 17.97 -11.97 1.95
C GLY A 193 16.57 -11.62 2.41
N PHE A 194 15.54 -12.19 1.78
CA PHE A 194 14.15 -11.98 2.15
C PHE A 194 13.25 -13.19 1.91
N LEU A 195 12.17 -13.28 2.69
CA LEU A 195 11.11 -14.28 2.50
C LEU A 195 10.20 -13.84 1.34
N GLY A 196 10.12 -14.64 0.29
CA GLY A 196 9.24 -14.37 -0.84
C GLY A 196 9.60 -15.12 -2.12
N ASP A 197 8.65 -15.22 -3.04
CA ASP A 197 8.92 -15.68 -4.39
C ASP A 197 9.62 -14.57 -5.18
N PRO A 198 10.84 -14.78 -5.74
CA PRO A 198 11.50 -13.77 -6.58
C PRO A 198 10.67 -13.35 -7.79
N LYS A 199 9.72 -14.20 -8.22
CA LYS A 199 8.81 -13.95 -9.34
C LYS A 199 7.48 -13.32 -8.90
N ALA A 200 7.29 -13.05 -7.60
CA ALA A 200 6.15 -12.29 -7.12
C ALA A 200 6.14 -10.89 -7.76
N ILE A 201 4.94 -10.40 -8.07
CA ILE A 201 4.77 -9.06 -8.64
C ILE A 201 4.57 -8.08 -7.50
N ILE A 202 5.35 -7.01 -7.49
CA ILE A 202 5.07 -5.85 -6.66
C ILE A 202 4.29 -4.87 -7.52
N ASP A 203 2.98 -4.76 -7.28
CA ASP A 203 2.21 -3.75 -8.00
C ASP A 203 2.48 -2.36 -7.40
N VAL A 204 3.42 -1.65 -8.02
CA VAL A 204 3.76 -0.27 -7.69
C VAL A 204 3.24 0.69 -8.76
N VAL A 205 2.92 1.91 -8.35
CA VAL A 205 2.47 2.99 -9.23
C VAL A 205 3.02 4.35 -8.75
N PRO A 206 3.56 5.18 -9.66
CA PRO A 206 3.95 6.56 -9.31
C PRO A 206 2.76 7.40 -8.85
N LEU A 207 2.98 8.22 -7.81
CA LEU A 207 1.93 9.05 -7.19
C LEU A 207 1.24 9.99 -8.17
N ASP A 208 1.98 10.63 -9.06
CA ASP A 208 1.44 11.56 -10.06
C ASP A 208 0.51 10.87 -11.05
N MET A 209 0.79 9.61 -11.41
CA MET A 209 -0.13 8.82 -12.24
C MET A 209 -1.46 8.55 -11.53
N VAL A 210 -1.44 8.31 -10.22
CA VAL A 210 -2.67 8.14 -9.40
C VAL A 210 -3.48 9.43 -9.34
N VAL A 211 -2.80 10.57 -9.15
CA VAL A 211 -3.44 11.90 -9.13
C VAL A 211 -4.07 12.20 -10.48
N ASN A 212 -3.34 11.99 -11.58
CA ASN A 212 -3.83 12.26 -12.93
C ASN A 212 -5.01 11.36 -13.30
N ALA A 213 -4.97 10.07 -12.96
CA ALA A 213 -6.11 9.16 -13.14
C ALA A 213 -7.34 9.60 -12.33
N SER A 214 -7.14 10.12 -11.11
CA SER A 214 -8.22 10.65 -10.28
C SER A 214 -8.85 11.90 -10.90
N ILE A 215 -8.03 12.83 -11.41
CA ILE A 215 -8.50 14.06 -12.09
C ILE A 215 -9.28 13.70 -13.36
N ALA A 216 -8.77 12.77 -14.16
CA ALA A 216 -9.43 12.29 -15.36
C ALA A 216 -10.80 11.67 -15.05
N ALA A 217 -10.88 10.85 -14.00
CA ALA A 217 -12.14 10.24 -13.58
C ALA A 217 -13.12 11.30 -13.07
N ILE A 218 -12.63 12.32 -12.35
CA ILE A 218 -13.44 13.47 -11.94
C ILE A 218 -14.00 14.21 -13.14
N ALA A 219 -13.18 14.50 -14.15
CA ALA A 219 -13.61 15.22 -15.33
C ALA A 219 -14.70 14.43 -16.09
N LYS A 220 -14.45 13.14 -16.35
CA LYS A 220 -15.39 12.28 -17.09
C LYS A 220 -16.72 12.15 -16.39
N HIS A 221 -16.71 11.85 -15.09
CA HIS A 221 -17.92 11.51 -14.34
C HIS A 221 -18.60 12.71 -13.68
N GLY A 222 -17.83 13.74 -13.32
CA GLY A 222 -18.35 14.95 -12.68
C GLY A 222 -19.13 15.86 -13.62
N ILE A 223 -18.80 15.85 -14.92
CA ILE A 223 -19.56 16.60 -15.94
C ILE A 223 -20.87 15.86 -16.27
N ALA A 224 -20.80 14.55 -16.48
CA ALA A 224 -21.97 13.74 -16.80
C ALA A 224 -22.92 13.60 -15.60
N ALA A 225 -22.37 13.60 -14.37
CA ALA A 225 -23.06 13.48 -13.10
C ALA A 225 -24.12 12.35 -13.07
N LYS A 226 -23.84 11.24 -13.77
CA LYS A 226 -24.73 10.06 -13.79
C LYS A 226 -24.70 9.35 -12.44
N PRO A 227 -25.84 8.84 -11.93
CA PRO A 227 -25.95 8.19 -10.61
C PRO A 227 -25.31 6.78 -10.56
N GLU A 228 -24.13 6.65 -11.14
CA GLU A 228 -23.37 5.41 -11.29
C GLU A 228 -22.24 5.34 -10.25
N LEU A 229 -21.76 4.12 -10.01
CA LEU A 229 -20.53 3.88 -9.27
C LEU A 229 -19.49 3.27 -10.22
N ASN A 230 -18.41 4.00 -10.44
CA ASN A 230 -17.31 3.57 -11.30
C ASN A 230 -16.07 3.23 -10.47
N VAL A 231 -15.42 2.11 -10.77
CA VAL A 231 -14.22 1.65 -10.07
C VAL A 231 -13.03 1.67 -11.04
N TYR A 232 -11.91 2.22 -10.58
CA TYR A 232 -10.66 2.29 -11.32
C TYR A 232 -9.52 1.71 -10.49
N HIS A 233 -8.91 0.62 -10.96
CA HIS A 233 -7.61 0.18 -10.46
C HIS A 233 -6.52 1.01 -11.13
N VAL A 234 -5.71 1.68 -10.32
CA VAL A 234 -4.55 2.43 -10.81
C VAL A 234 -3.31 1.70 -10.35
N GLY A 235 -2.86 0.77 -11.19
CA GLY A 235 -1.74 -0.14 -10.92
C GLY A 235 -1.13 -0.65 -12.22
N SER A 236 0.05 -1.24 -12.10
CA SER A 236 0.90 -1.64 -13.22
C SER A 236 0.91 -3.16 -13.48
N SER A 237 0.48 -4.00 -12.53
CA SER A 237 0.69 -5.46 -12.58
C SER A 237 0.14 -6.17 -13.82
N SER A 238 -0.94 -5.67 -14.41
CA SER A 238 -1.55 -6.28 -15.61
C SER A 238 -0.92 -5.84 -16.93
N VAL A 239 -0.17 -4.73 -16.94
CA VAL A 239 0.35 -4.10 -18.18
C VAL A 239 1.88 -4.07 -18.21
N ASN A 240 2.50 -3.74 -17.09
CA ASN A 240 3.94 -3.56 -16.95
C ASN A 240 4.41 -4.03 -15.56
N PRO A 241 4.39 -5.35 -15.30
CA PRO A 241 4.66 -5.89 -13.97
C PRO A 241 6.12 -5.67 -13.54
N LEU A 242 6.32 -5.22 -12.30
CA LEU A 242 7.62 -5.21 -11.62
C LEU A 242 7.77 -6.46 -10.77
N LEU A 243 8.80 -7.28 -11.02
CA LEU A 243 9.09 -8.45 -10.22
C LEU A 243 9.88 -8.10 -8.96
N PHE A 244 9.65 -8.85 -7.88
CA PHE A 244 10.37 -8.66 -6.61
C PHE A 244 11.88 -8.82 -6.78
N HIS A 245 12.33 -9.78 -7.59
CA HIS A 245 13.73 -9.92 -8.00
C HIS A 245 14.28 -8.64 -8.66
N ASP A 246 13.55 -8.07 -9.61
CA ASP A 246 14.03 -6.94 -10.39
C ASP A 246 14.15 -5.68 -9.54
N LEU A 247 13.21 -5.45 -8.61
CA LEU A 247 13.31 -4.38 -7.62
C LEU A 247 14.65 -4.42 -6.87
N PHE A 248 15.04 -5.59 -6.35
CA PHE A 248 16.27 -5.70 -5.57
C PHE A 248 17.53 -5.79 -6.43
N LYS A 249 17.43 -6.26 -7.67
CA LYS A 249 18.50 -6.09 -8.65
C LYS A 249 18.80 -4.61 -8.89
N PHE A 250 17.78 -3.82 -9.21
CA PHE A 250 17.95 -2.37 -9.40
C PHE A 250 18.43 -1.70 -8.10
N SER A 251 17.90 -2.11 -6.95
CA SER A 251 18.40 -1.59 -5.66
C SER A 251 19.89 -1.90 -5.44
N CYS A 252 20.34 -3.11 -5.80
CA CYS A 252 21.75 -3.52 -5.74
C CYS A 252 22.63 -2.63 -6.61
N ASP A 253 22.20 -2.41 -7.87
CA ASP A 253 22.92 -1.58 -8.83
C ASP A 253 23.03 -0.12 -8.32
N HIS A 254 21.96 0.42 -7.73
CA HIS A 254 21.97 1.75 -7.10
C HIS A 254 22.97 1.82 -5.94
N PHE A 255 22.90 0.89 -4.97
CA PHE A 255 23.75 0.94 -3.77
C PHE A 255 25.21 0.54 -4.04
N THR A 256 25.48 -0.17 -5.13
CA THR A 256 26.85 -0.40 -5.60
C THR A 256 27.48 0.91 -6.09
N CYS A 257 26.71 1.74 -6.81
CA CYS A 257 27.18 3.04 -7.32
C CYS A 257 27.14 4.15 -6.27
N SER A 258 26.13 4.14 -5.39
CA SER A 258 25.94 5.10 -4.30
C SER A 258 25.66 4.37 -2.97
N PRO A 259 26.72 3.81 -2.34
CA PRO A 259 26.57 3.07 -1.10
C PRO A 259 26.10 3.97 0.05
N LEU A 260 25.35 3.39 0.97
CA LEU A 260 25.11 4.01 2.27
C LEU A 260 26.38 3.90 3.13
N MET A 261 26.53 4.84 4.06
CA MET A 261 27.63 4.81 5.03
C MET A 261 27.16 4.25 6.36
N ASP A 262 28.02 3.51 7.04
CA ASP A 262 27.80 3.09 8.41
C ASP A 262 28.08 4.25 9.39
N SER A 263 27.89 3.99 10.69
CA SER A 263 28.14 4.98 11.75
C SER A 263 29.60 5.43 11.87
N LYS A 264 30.53 4.77 11.17
CA LYS A 264 31.96 5.09 11.12
C LYS A 264 32.35 5.78 9.80
N GLY A 265 31.38 6.10 8.94
CA GLY A 265 31.62 6.70 7.62
C GLY A 265 32.15 5.72 6.58
N LYS A 266 32.09 4.40 6.83
CA LYS A 266 32.53 3.39 5.86
C LYS A 266 31.36 3.02 4.93
N ASN A 267 31.65 2.92 3.63
CA ASN A 267 30.70 2.42 2.64
C ASN A 267 30.25 1.00 2.99
N ILE A 268 28.93 0.80 2.99
CA ILE A 268 28.29 -0.50 3.16
C ILE A 268 28.24 -1.18 1.79
N CYS A 269 28.83 -2.36 1.69
CA CYS A 269 28.71 -3.20 0.50
C CYS A 269 27.47 -4.10 0.62
N VAL A 270 26.68 -4.13 -0.43
CA VAL A 270 25.52 -5.02 -0.56
C VAL A 270 25.75 -5.99 -1.71
N ASP A 271 25.26 -7.21 -1.55
CA ASP A 271 25.29 -8.25 -2.57
C ASP A 271 23.87 -8.47 -3.12
N GLY A 272 23.74 -9.26 -4.19
CA GLY A 272 22.44 -9.67 -4.71
C GLY A 272 21.56 -10.33 -3.64
N MET A 273 20.31 -9.89 -3.53
CA MET A 273 19.38 -10.41 -2.53
C MET A 273 19.08 -11.89 -2.72
N LYS A 274 19.20 -12.68 -1.65
CA LYS A 274 18.74 -14.08 -1.63
C LYS A 274 17.27 -14.18 -1.27
N PHE A 275 16.54 -15.09 -1.91
CA PHE A 275 15.11 -15.31 -1.66
C PHE A 275 14.86 -16.67 -1.04
N PHE A 276 13.91 -16.72 -0.11
CA PHE A 276 13.58 -17.92 0.66
C PHE A 276 12.07 -18.18 0.62
N SER A 277 11.68 -19.45 0.58
CA SER A 277 10.29 -19.88 0.60
C SER A 277 9.79 -20.29 1.99
N SER A 278 10.66 -20.33 3.01
CA SER A 278 10.29 -20.67 4.39
C SER A 278 10.89 -19.69 5.39
N MET A 279 10.10 -19.36 6.41
CA MET A 279 10.53 -18.46 7.49
C MET A 279 11.73 -19.01 8.26
N ASP A 280 11.83 -20.34 8.43
CA ASP A 280 12.93 -20.98 9.14
C ASP A 280 14.26 -20.84 8.39
N ASN A 281 14.27 -21.15 7.09
CA ASN A 281 15.47 -21.02 6.26
C ASN A 281 15.90 -19.55 6.17
N PHE A 282 14.94 -18.65 6.00
CA PHE A 282 15.17 -17.21 6.02
C PHE A 282 15.78 -16.75 7.34
N SER A 283 15.17 -17.11 8.48
CA SER A 283 15.62 -16.67 9.80
C SER A 283 17.00 -17.22 10.17
N SER A 284 17.28 -18.48 9.80
CA SER A 284 18.62 -19.08 9.97
C SER A 284 19.66 -18.33 9.15
N TYR A 285 19.39 -18.13 7.84
CA TYR A 285 20.30 -17.45 6.95
C TYR A 285 20.64 -16.02 7.41
N ILE A 286 19.62 -15.23 7.77
CA ILE A 286 19.82 -13.87 8.24
C ILE A 286 20.62 -13.85 9.55
N SER A 287 20.39 -14.79 10.45
CA SER A 287 21.14 -14.88 11.71
C SER A 287 22.62 -15.12 11.46
N ASP A 288 22.95 -16.07 10.58
CA ASP A 288 24.33 -16.44 10.25
C ASP A 288 25.04 -15.30 9.52
N GLU A 289 24.42 -14.77 8.47
CA GLU A 289 24.98 -13.71 7.62
C GLU A 289 25.23 -12.41 8.40
N ILE A 290 24.31 -12.01 9.28
CA ILE A 290 24.49 -10.80 10.12
C ILE A 290 25.56 -11.03 11.19
N ALA A 291 25.65 -12.23 11.77
CA ALA A 291 26.70 -12.56 12.73
C ALA A 291 28.09 -12.58 12.07
N GLU A 292 28.20 -13.06 10.84
CA GLU A 292 29.43 -13.03 10.05
C GLU A 292 29.85 -11.59 9.71
N ARG A 293 28.96 -10.81 9.06
CA ARG A 293 29.26 -9.42 8.63
C ARG A 293 29.58 -8.47 9.78
N SER A 294 29.06 -8.75 10.98
CA SER A 294 29.32 -7.95 12.17
C SER A 294 30.64 -8.29 12.88
N GLY A 295 31.33 -9.37 12.46
CA GLY A 295 32.52 -9.89 13.13
C GLY A 295 32.21 -10.60 14.45
N LEU A 296 30.94 -10.93 14.74
CA LEU A 296 30.58 -11.62 16.00
C LEU A 296 31.20 -13.03 16.09
N MET A 297 31.36 -13.67 14.94
CA MET A 297 32.01 -14.97 14.79
C MET A 297 33.55 -14.89 14.83
N ASP A 298 34.14 -13.69 14.83
CA ASP A 298 35.58 -13.51 14.89
C ASP A 298 36.13 -13.92 16.26
N THR A 299 36.97 -14.95 16.27
CA THR A 299 37.59 -15.52 17.48
C THR A 299 38.69 -14.63 18.06
N THR A 300 39.14 -13.60 17.32
CA THR A 300 40.14 -12.64 17.78
C THR A 300 39.56 -11.57 18.73
N ILE A 301 38.24 -11.40 18.76
CA ILE A 301 37.55 -10.49 19.69
C ILE A 301 37.48 -11.15 21.08
N THR A 302 38.47 -10.86 21.92
CA THR A 302 38.55 -11.36 23.31
C THR A 302 37.80 -10.48 24.31
N ASP A 303 37.44 -9.25 23.94
CA ASP A 303 36.63 -8.35 24.78
C ASP A 303 35.17 -8.84 24.87
N SER A 304 34.84 -9.46 26.01
CA SER A 304 33.50 -9.99 26.30
C SER A 304 32.41 -8.90 26.30
N LYS A 305 32.72 -7.66 26.67
CA LYS A 305 31.78 -6.54 26.69
C LYS A 305 31.50 -6.05 25.27
N LEU A 306 32.52 -5.96 24.42
CA LEU A 306 32.35 -5.65 23.00
C LEU A 306 31.55 -6.74 22.29
N ARG A 307 31.87 -8.01 22.54
CA ARG A 307 31.15 -9.16 21.98
C ARG A 307 29.68 -9.17 22.39
N GLY A 308 29.38 -8.88 23.66
CA GLY A 308 28.01 -8.75 24.15
C GLY A 308 27.22 -7.62 23.46
N LYS A 309 27.85 -6.46 23.24
CA LYS A 309 27.24 -5.35 22.50
C LYS A 309 26.95 -5.70 21.03
N LEU A 310 27.88 -6.40 20.37
CA LEU A 310 27.69 -6.87 18.99
C LEU A 310 26.54 -7.89 18.91
N ALA A 311 26.50 -8.86 19.82
CA ALA A 311 25.41 -9.84 19.88
C ALA A 311 24.02 -9.18 20.03
N ILE A 312 23.88 -8.18 20.89
CA ILE A 312 22.63 -7.42 21.05
C ILE A 312 22.27 -6.68 19.75
N LYS A 313 23.25 -6.06 19.09
CA LYS A 313 23.03 -5.37 17.82
C LYS A 313 22.56 -6.33 16.72
N CYS A 314 23.24 -7.47 16.56
CA CYS A 314 22.87 -8.49 15.58
C CYS A 314 21.47 -9.04 15.84
N LYS A 315 21.18 -9.37 17.11
CA LYS A 315 19.84 -9.83 17.52
C LYS A 315 18.75 -8.84 17.11
N LYS A 316 18.93 -7.54 17.36
CA LYS A 316 17.96 -6.51 16.95
C LYS A 316 17.78 -6.42 15.44
N ILE A 317 18.85 -6.56 14.66
CA ILE A 317 18.78 -6.56 13.19
C ILE A 317 18.01 -7.77 12.69
N VAL A 318 18.31 -8.96 13.22
CA VAL A 318 17.61 -10.22 12.88
C VAL A 318 16.12 -10.12 13.25
N GLU A 319 15.81 -9.67 14.47
CA GLU A 319 14.43 -9.47 14.93
C GLU A 319 13.66 -8.51 14.01
N HIS A 320 14.30 -7.42 13.57
CA HIS A 320 13.71 -6.48 12.62
C HIS A 320 13.48 -7.10 11.24
N ALA A 321 14.45 -7.86 10.70
CA ALA A 321 14.31 -8.55 9.41
C ALA A 321 13.18 -9.60 9.44
N VAL A 322 13.09 -10.39 10.52
CA VAL A 322 12.00 -11.34 10.75
C VAL A 322 10.65 -10.64 10.90
N HIS A 323 10.63 -9.49 11.59
CA HIS A 323 9.41 -8.69 11.71
C HIS A 323 8.94 -8.17 10.35
N LEU A 324 9.83 -7.66 9.51
CA LEU A 324 9.51 -7.26 8.14
C LEU A 324 8.97 -8.47 7.37
N ALA A 325 9.67 -9.60 7.34
CA ALA A 325 9.21 -10.79 6.62
C ALA A 325 7.76 -11.18 6.99
N LYS A 326 7.40 -11.16 8.28
CA LYS A 326 6.03 -11.44 8.74
C LYS A 326 4.98 -10.43 8.25
N ILE A 327 5.35 -9.15 8.12
CA ILE A 327 4.43 -8.11 7.62
C ILE A 327 4.16 -8.30 6.13
N TYR A 328 5.20 -8.60 5.34
CA TYR A 328 5.10 -8.68 3.89
C TYR A 328 4.70 -10.06 3.38
N GLU A 329 4.86 -11.13 4.17
CA GLU A 329 4.56 -12.52 3.80
C GLU A 329 3.25 -12.70 3.02
N PRO A 330 2.10 -12.12 3.42
CA PRO A 330 0.84 -12.28 2.69
C PRO A 330 0.87 -11.75 1.24
N TYR A 331 1.79 -10.84 0.94
CA TYR A 331 1.95 -10.20 -0.37
C TYR A 331 3.06 -10.85 -1.20
N MET A 332 4.03 -11.51 -0.57
CA MET A 332 5.21 -12.06 -1.25
C MET A 332 4.96 -13.39 -1.98
N PHE A 333 3.77 -13.96 -1.81
CA PHE A 333 3.32 -15.18 -2.49
C PHE A 333 2.00 -14.96 -3.24
N ASP A 334 1.48 -13.73 -3.25
CA ASP A 334 0.25 -13.38 -3.93
C ASP A 334 0.47 -13.38 -5.46
N ARG A 335 -0.47 -14.01 -6.18
CA ARG A 335 -0.48 -14.05 -7.65
C ARG A 335 -1.61 -13.21 -8.25
N GLY A 336 -2.27 -12.40 -7.42
CA GLY A 336 -3.24 -11.40 -7.84
C GLY A 336 -2.61 -10.36 -8.79
N ARG A 337 -3.36 -10.02 -9.86
CA ARG A 337 -3.05 -8.90 -10.76
C ARG A 337 -4.29 -8.03 -10.90
N PHE A 338 -4.12 -6.72 -10.82
CA PHE A 338 -5.24 -5.80 -10.90
C PHE A 338 -5.54 -5.45 -12.35
N ASP A 339 -6.69 -5.88 -12.86
CA ASP A 339 -7.20 -5.44 -14.16
C ASP A 339 -7.36 -3.92 -14.13
N ASN A 340 -6.84 -3.22 -15.14
CA ASN A 340 -6.87 -1.76 -15.22
C ASN A 340 -7.47 -1.27 -16.55
N ARG A 341 -8.31 -2.10 -17.20
CA ARG A 341 -8.93 -1.78 -18.49
C ARG A 341 -9.84 -0.57 -18.43
N ASN A 342 -10.57 -0.33 -17.33
CA ASN A 342 -11.36 0.89 -17.19
C ASN A 342 -10.43 2.11 -17.12
N THR A 343 -9.32 2.01 -16.38
CA THR A 343 -8.30 3.07 -16.29
C THR A 343 -7.66 3.37 -17.64
N GLN A 344 -7.35 2.34 -18.44
CA GLN A 344 -6.86 2.52 -19.81
C GLN A 344 -7.90 3.20 -20.71
N LYS A 345 -9.15 2.72 -20.72
CA LYS A 345 -10.26 3.33 -21.47
C LYS A 345 -10.56 4.77 -21.05
N LEU A 346 -10.29 5.12 -19.78
CA LEU A 346 -10.42 6.48 -19.29
C LEU A 346 -9.36 7.39 -19.95
N MET A 347 -8.13 6.91 -20.08
CA MET A 347 -7.03 7.63 -20.74
C MET A 347 -7.22 7.70 -22.26
N GLU A 348 -7.70 6.63 -22.90
CA GLU A 348 -8.03 6.60 -24.34
C GLU A 348 -9.10 7.63 -24.72
N GLY A 349 -9.94 8.04 -23.77
CA GLY A 349 -10.95 9.08 -23.97
C GLY A 349 -10.40 10.51 -23.92
N MET A 350 -9.11 10.69 -23.64
CA MET A 350 -8.47 12.01 -23.57
C MET A 350 -8.08 12.52 -24.96
N SER A 351 -8.15 13.84 -25.12
CA SER A 351 -7.50 14.56 -26.22
C SER A 351 -5.97 14.50 -26.10
N LEU A 352 -5.27 14.86 -27.17
CA LEU A 352 -3.81 14.89 -27.19
C LEU A 352 -3.22 15.90 -26.19
N GLU A 353 -3.90 17.04 -26.00
CA GLU A 353 -3.52 18.06 -25.00
C GLU A 353 -3.65 17.49 -23.59
N GLU A 354 -4.80 16.89 -23.27
CA GLU A 354 -5.04 16.27 -21.96
C GLU A 354 -4.08 15.11 -21.67
N MET A 355 -3.74 14.30 -22.68
CA MET A 355 -2.77 13.21 -22.51
C MET A 355 -1.35 13.74 -22.29
N THR A 356 -1.01 14.93 -22.82
CA THR A 356 0.29 15.58 -22.59
C THR A 356 0.41 16.10 -21.16
N ASP A 357 -0.65 16.69 -20.65
CA ASP A 357 -0.68 17.31 -19.32
C ASP A 357 -0.96 16.29 -18.20
N PHE A 358 -1.92 15.38 -18.42
CA PHE A 358 -2.45 14.44 -17.43
C PHE A 358 -2.28 12.97 -17.83
N GLY A 359 -1.41 12.64 -18.79
CA GLY A 359 -1.14 11.25 -19.14
C GLY A 359 -0.64 10.45 -17.94
N TYR A 360 -1.12 9.21 -17.80
CA TYR A 360 -0.73 8.27 -16.73
C TYR A 360 -0.48 6.85 -17.25
N ASN A 361 0.17 6.75 -18.41
CA ASN A 361 0.47 5.46 -19.03
C ASN A 361 1.51 4.66 -18.22
N VAL A 362 1.04 3.81 -17.32
CA VAL A 362 1.87 2.90 -16.52
C VAL A 362 2.69 1.92 -17.38
N GLY A 363 2.24 1.64 -18.60
CA GLY A 363 2.96 0.80 -19.58
C GLY A 363 4.25 1.44 -20.11
N SER A 364 4.41 2.75 -19.94
CA SER A 364 5.59 3.49 -20.41
C SER A 364 6.72 3.56 -19.37
N ILE A 365 6.51 3.05 -18.15
CA ILE A 365 7.48 3.15 -17.07
C ILE A 365 8.67 2.24 -17.36
N ASN A 366 9.86 2.83 -17.48
CA ASN A 366 11.12 2.09 -17.38
C ASN A 366 11.45 1.86 -15.90
N TRP A 367 11.15 0.66 -15.40
CA TRP A 367 11.33 0.32 -13.98
C TRP A 367 12.77 0.43 -13.50
N GLU A 368 13.74 0.04 -14.33
CA GLU A 368 15.16 0.15 -14.01
C GLU A 368 15.54 1.61 -13.74
N ASN A 369 15.27 2.50 -14.70
CA ASN A 369 15.55 3.92 -14.53
C ASN A 369 14.76 4.54 -13.38
N TYR A 370 13.47 4.19 -13.24
CA TYR A 370 12.63 4.73 -12.17
C TYR A 370 13.16 4.35 -10.79
N ILE A 371 13.49 3.08 -10.54
CA ILE A 371 14.01 2.65 -9.23
C ILE A 371 15.42 3.24 -9.00
N LEU A 372 16.33 3.10 -9.96
CA LEU A 372 17.73 3.52 -9.84
C LEU A 372 17.92 5.02 -9.65
N ASN A 373 17.27 5.82 -10.51
CA ASN A 373 17.62 7.22 -10.71
C ASN A 373 16.55 8.18 -10.21
N VAL A 374 15.33 7.69 -9.90
CA VAL A 374 14.22 8.55 -9.47
C VAL A 374 13.80 8.23 -8.04
N HIS A 375 13.37 7.00 -7.78
CA HIS A 375 12.72 6.63 -6.53
C HIS A 375 13.70 6.53 -5.36
N ILE A 376 14.78 5.72 -5.48
CA ILE A 376 15.76 5.58 -4.40
C ILE A 376 16.46 6.90 -4.07
N PRO A 377 16.94 7.70 -5.05
CA PRO A 377 17.45 9.04 -4.77
C PRO A 377 16.39 9.96 -4.14
N GLY A 378 15.12 9.79 -4.50
CA GLY A 378 13.99 10.62 -4.09
C GLY A 378 13.70 10.57 -2.59
N PHE A 379 13.53 9.37 -2.01
CA PHE A 379 13.26 9.23 -0.57
C PHE A 379 14.52 9.33 0.30
N ARG A 380 15.72 9.34 -0.31
CA ARG A 380 16.99 9.62 0.38
C ARG A 380 17.23 11.11 0.63
N ARG A 381 16.45 12.01 0.02
CA ARG A 381 16.57 13.45 0.29
C ARG A 381 16.05 13.72 1.71
N GLU A 382 16.95 14.17 2.58
CA GLU A 382 16.63 14.55 3.97
C GLU A 382 15.76 15.83 4.04
N ASP A 383 15.67 16.59 2.93
CA ASP A 383 15.06 17.92 2.85
C ASP A 383 13.66 17.93 2.19
N TYR A 384 12.70 17.21 2.76
CA TYR A 384 11.29 17.58 2.54
C TYR A 384 10.74 18.25 3.80
N GLU A 385 11.31 19.40 4.16
CA GLU A 385 10.51 20.41 4.85
C GLU A 385 9.29 20.67 3.97
N VAL A 386 8.11 20.51 4.56
CA VAL A 386 6.83 20.79 3.90
C VAL A 386 6.86 22.25 3.50
N CYS A 387 7.21 22.53 2.25
CA CYS A 387 7.05 23.85 1.70
C CYS A 387 5.54 24.07 1.58
N ASP A 388 4.98 24.97 2.39
CA ASP A 388 3.56 25.36 2.37
C ASP A 388 3.09 25.84 0.98
N THR A 389 4.01 26.04 0.04
CA THR A 389 3.75 26.34 -1.37
C THR A 389 3.46 25.11 -2.25
N CYS A 390 3.58 23.88 -1.76
CA CYS A 390 3.16 22.66 -2.47
C CYS A 390 1.62 22.46 -2.47
N ILE A 391 0.86 23.50 -2.15
CA ILE A 391 -0.57 23.57 -2.47
C ILE A 391 -0.69 23.43 -3.99
N ILE A 392 -1.14 22.24 -4.39
CA ILE A 392 -1.63 21.87 -5.72
C ILE A 392 -2.17 23.11 -6.42
N ASN A 393 -1.65 23.41 -7.60
CA ASN A 393 -2.06 24.53 -8.43
C ASN A 393 -3.55 24.36 -8.81
N LEU A 394 -4.46 24.77 -7.91
CA LEU A 394 -5.91 24.72 -8.05
C LEU A 394 -6.39 25.42 -9.33
N LYS A 395 -5.55 26.29 -9.92
CA LYS A 395 -5.77 26.95 -11.20
C LYS A 395 -5.87 25.98 -12.39
N VAL A 396 -5.18 24.84 -12.35
CA VAL A 396 -5.25 23.82 -13.41
C VAL A 396 -6.54 22.99 -13.28
N ILE A 397 -6.91 22.62 -12.05
CA ILE A 397 -8.19 21.94 -11.75
C ILE A 397 -9.40 22.83 -12.09
N LEU A 398 -9.32 24.14 -11.83
CA LEU A 398 -10.38 25.09 -12.17
C LEU A 398 -10.55 25.31 -13.69
N ARG A 399 -9.49 25.17 -14.50
CA ARG A 399 -9.62 25.22 -15.97
C ARG A 399 -10.41 24.04 -16.53
N PHE A 400 -10.37 22.89 -15.87
CA PHE A 400 -11.08 21.68 -16.28
C PHE A 400 -12.55 21.66 -15.84
N LEU A 401 -12.88 22.31 -14.72
CA LEU A 401 -14.23 22.29 -14.15
C LEU A 401 -15.14 23.42 -14.65
N TYR A 402 -14.61 24.36 -15.45
CA TYR A 402 -15.34 25.55 -15.92
C TYR A 402 -15.23 25.79 -17.44
N LYS A 403 -15.00 24.75 -18.24
CA LYS A 403 -15.27 24.81 -19.68
C LYS A 403 -16.62 24.19 -20.01
#